data_AF-A0A1A8F0S4-F1
#
_entry.id   AF-A0A1A8F0S4-F1
#
_cell.length_a   1.000
_cell.length_b   1.000
_cell.length_c   1.000
_cell.angle_alpha   90.00
_cell.angle_beta   90.00
_cell.angle_gamma   90.00
#
_symmetry.space_group_name_H-M   'P 1'
#
loop_
_entity.id
_entity.type
_entity.pdbx_description
1 polymer ?
#
loop_
_entity_poly.entity_id
_entity_poly.type
_entity_poly.pdbx_seq_one_letter_code
_entity_poly.pdbx_strand_id
1 'polypeptide(L)' 'ARVGSSLTYGLFGYNCEHFATELRYGKPESRQAKEAKQDIFLLVAGAMAGAMVLIGAFLKK' A
#
# COMPACT_ATOMS: atom_id res chain seq x y z
N ALA A 1 -27.16 4.91 0.73
CA ALA A 1 -26.75 6.15 1.44
C ALA A 1 -25.98 5.76 2.70
N ARG A 2 -24.91 6.48 3.07
CA ARG A 2 -24.09 6.23 4.28
C ARG A 2 -24.38 7.21 5.44
N VAL A 3 -25.34 8.11 5.26
CA VAL A 3 -25.73 9.11 6.26
C VAL A 3 -26.39 8.41 7.45
N GLY A 4 -25.96 8.75 8.67
CA GLY A 4 -26.44 8.16 9.92
C GLY A 4 -25.80 6.81 10.28
N SER A 5 -24.92 6.27 9.46
CA SER A 5 -24.20 5.03 9.74
C SER A 5 -22.95 5.30 10.59
N SER A 6 -22.67 4.42 11.56
CA SER A 6 -21.37 4.39 12.25
C SER A 6 -20.44 3.40 11.56
N LEU A 7 -19.21 3.82 11.29
CA LEU A 7 -18.17 3.02 10.65
C LEU A 7 -16.92 3.04 11.52
N THR A 8 -16.18 1.93 11.54
CA THR A 8 -14.88 1.87 12.21
C THR A 8 -13.90 2.78 11.48
N TYR A 9 -13.34 3.74 12.21
CA TYR A 9 -12.31 4.62 11.69
C TYR A 9 -10.92 4.01 11.90
N GLY A 10 -10.07 4.08 10.88
CA GLY A 10 -8.64 3.75 11.01
C GLY A 10 -7.80 4.69 10.18
N LEU A 11 -6.87 5.42 10.82
CA LEU A 11 -6.03 6.42 10.17
C LEU A 11 -5.29 5.88 8.93
N PHE A 12 -4.77 4.65 9.03
CA PHE A 12 -4.03 3.97 7.95
C PHE A 12 -4.88 3.00 7.11
N GLY A 13 -6.07 2.63 7.60
CA GLY A 13 -6.90 1.57 6.98
C GLY A 13 -8.13 2.11 6.26
N TYR A 14 -8.97 2.85 6.98
CA TYR A 14 -10.24 3.36 6.48
C TYR A 14 -10.51 4.74 7.11
N ASN A 15 -9.96 5.74 6.46
CA ASN A 15 -10.00 7.14 6.88
C ASN A 15 -10.96 7.95 6.00
N CYS A 16 -10.93 9.28 6.14
CA CYS A 16 -11.84 10.17 5.41
C CYS A 16 -11.66 10.11 3.88
N GLU A 17 -10.43 9.95 3.37
CA GLU A 17 -10.20 9.82 1.93
C GLU A 17 -10.80 8.53 1.38
N HIS A 18 -10.60 7.40 2.08
CA HIS A 18 -11.21 6.13 1.69
C HIS A 18 -12.74 6.24 1.64
N PHE A 19 -13.34 6.86 2.66
CA PHE A 19 -14.79 7.08 2.69
C PHE A 19 -15.27 7.95 1.52
N ALA A 20 -14.62 9.10 1.29
CA ALA A 20 -15.02 10.04 0.24
C ALA A 20 -14.87 9.44 -1.17
N THR A 21 -13.80 8.67 -1.41
CA THR A 21 -13.55 8.01 -2.70
C THR A 21 -14.43 6.80 -2.93
N GLU A 22 -14.79 6.05 -1.89
CA GLU A 22 -15.80 4.99 -2.00
C GLU A 22 -17.17 5.57 -2.35
N LEU A 23 -17.55 6.69 -1.75
CA LEU A 23 -18.80 7.38 -2.11
C LEU A 23 -18.79 7.89 -3.55
N ARG A 24 -17.66 8.43 -4.01
CA ARG A 24 -17.56 9.06 -5.33
C ARG A 24 -17.35 8.06 -6.47
N TYR A 25 -16.56 7.02 -6.24
CA TYR A 25 -16.05 6.13 -7.28
C TYR A 25 -16.39 4.64 -7.03
N GLY A 26 -17.04 4.31 -5.91
CA GLY A 26 -17.34 2.92 -5.54
C GLY A 26 -16.12 2.11 -5.08
N LYS A 27 -14.96 2.75 -4.95
CA LYS A 27 -13.71 2.12 -4.53
C LYS A 27 -12.97 3.00 -3.51
N PRO A 28 -12.67 2.48 -2.31
CA PRO A 28 -11.94 3.24 -1.30
C PRO A 28 -10.47 3.35 -1.69
N GLU A 29 -9.99 4.58 -1.83
CA GLU A 29 -8.59 4.90 -2.08
C GLU A 29 -8.11 6.02 -1.13
N SER A 30 -6.82 6.01 -0.82
CA SER A 30 -6.17 7.12 -0.10
C SER A 30 -4.73 7.30 -0.58
N ARG A 31 -4.25 8.53 -0.46
CA ARG A 31 -2.87 8.88 -0.75
C ARG A 31 -1.91 8.15 0.18
N GLN A 32 -2.22 8.07 1.48
CA GLN A 32 -1.38 7.38 2.47
C GLN A 32 -1.22 5.89 2.13
N ALA A 33 -2.30 5.21 1.74
CA ALA A 33 -2.21 3.81 1.33
C ALA A 33 -1.41 3.63 0.03
N LYS A 34 -1.45 4.62 -0.87
CA LYS A 34 -0.66 4.60 -2.11
C LYS A 34 0.83 4.79 -1.83
N GLU A 35 1.20 5.76 -1.00
CA GLU A 35 2.58 6.02 -0.58
C GLU A 35 3.16 4.81 0.16
N ALA A 36 2.43 4.25 1.13
CA ALA A 36 2.87 3.05 1.85
C ALA A 36 3.13 1.85 0.92
N LYS A 37 2.28 1.64 -0.10
CA LYS A 37 2.48 0.58 -1.09
C LYS A 37 3.73 0.81 -1.93
N GLN A 38 4.03 2.07 -2.30
CA GLN A 38 5.22 2.41 -3.07
C GLN A 38 6.49 2.16 -2.25
N ASP A 39 6.51 2.56 -0.98
CA ASP A 39 7.65 2.36 -0.08
C ASP A 39 7.92 0.87 0.16
N ILE A 40 6.88 0.09 0.43
CA ILE A 40 6.99 -1.37 0.61
C ILE A 40 7.50 -2.02 -0.68
N PHE A 41 6.97 -1.61 -1.84
CA PHE A 41 7.41 -2.14 -3.13
C PHE A 41 8.90 -1.88 -3.37
N LEU A 42 9.36 -0.64 -3.14
CA LEU A 42 10.77 -0.27 -3.31
C LEU A 42 11.68 -1.08 -2.39
N LEU A 43 11.29 -1.26 -1.12
CA LEU A 43 12.04 -2.06 -0.16
C LEU A 43 12.16 -3.53 -0.59
N VAL A 44 11.03 -4.15 -0.97
CA VAL A 44 11.01 -5.55 -1.43
C VAL A 44 11.81 -5.73 -2.71
N ALA A 45 11.61 -4.84 -3.69
CA ALA A 45 12.35 -4.88 -4.95
C ALA A 45 13.86 -4.73 -4.72
N GLY A 46 14.28 -3.80 -3.85
CA GLY A 46 15.67 -3.60 -3.48
C GLY A 46 16.29 -4.83 -2.81
N ALA A 47 15.57 -5.44 -1.85
CA ALA A 47 16.03 -6.66 -1.18
C ALA A 47 16.18 -7.83 -2.16
N MET A 48 15.21 -8.03 -3.07
CA MET A 48 15.25 -9.05 -4.10
C MET A 48 16.43 -8.85 -5.06
N ALA A 49 16.64 -7.61 -5.53
CA ALA A 49 17.76 -7.27 -6.39
C ALA A 49 19.11 -7.56 -5.70
N GLY A 50 19.25 -7.17 -4.43
CA GLY A 50 20.44 -7.46 -3.63
C GLY A 50 20.69 -8.97 -3.47
N ALA A 51 19.65 -9.75 -3.17
CA ALA A 51 19.75 -11.20 -3.06
C ALA A 51 20.18 -11.86 -4.38
N MET A 52 19.64 -11.41 -5.51
CA MET A 52 20.00 -11.93 -6.84
C MET A 52 21.48 -11.66 -7.18
N VAL A 53 22.01 -10.48 -6.82
CA VAL A 53 23.43 -10.17 -6.99
C VAL A 53 24.30 -11.10 -6.16
N LEU A 54 23.94 -11.34 -4.89
CA LEU A 54 24.68 -12.25 -4.01
C LEU A 54 24.65 -13.70 -4.51
N ILE A 55 23.49 -14.18 -4.96
CA ILE A 55 23.33 -15.52 -5.57
C ILE A 55 24.21 -15.63 -6.81
N GLY A 56 24.16 -14.66 -7.72
CA GLY A 56 25.00 -14.66 -8.92
C GLY A 56 26.50 -14.67 -8.60
N ALA A 57 26.93 -13.90 -7.59
CA ALA A 57 28.32 -13.89 -7.13
C ALA A 57 28.74 -15.24 -6.52
N PHE A 58 27.85 -15.90 -5.77
CA PHE A 58 28.09 -17.23 -5.22
C PHE A 58 28.19 -18.30 -6.30
N LEU A 59 27.30 -18.29 -7.30
CA LEU A 59 27.29 -19.26 -8.41
C LEU A 59 28.48 -19.10 -9.36
N LYS A 60 29.13 -17.93 -9.38
CA LYS A 60 30.33 -17.67 -10.18
C LYS A 60 31.64 -18.06 -9.47
N LYS A 61 31.56 -18.47 -8.20
CA LYS A 61 32.68 -18.90 -7.38
C LYS A 61 32.95 -20.39 -7.57
#